data_AF-A0A2P4P5T8-F1
#
_entry.id   AF-A0A2P4P5T8-F1
#
_cell.length_a   1.000
_cell.length_b   1.000
_cell.length_c   1.000
_cell.angle_alpha   90.00
_cell.angle_beta   90.00
_cell.angle_gamma   90.00
#
_symmetry.space_group_name_H-M   'P 1'
#
loop_
_entity.id
_entity.type
_entity.pdbx_description
1 polymer ?
#
loop_
_entity_poly.entity_id
_entity_poly.type
_entity_poly.pdbx_seq_one_letter_code
_entity_poly.pdbx_strand_id
1 'polypeptide(L)'
;MDDTDGMKKYMVNFIKNDGKDRSAGQKIDIIWSIKPTDLEFSICEVSGPPNQHSHTHFFNDKLKIAKMLKVIFNRIIRKYGSVGINLTSLKLYGLHVY
;
A
#
# COMPACT_ATOMS: atom_id res chain seq x y z
N MET A 1 1.19 -35.76 13.27
CA MET A 1 1.53 -34.66 12.34
C MET A 1 2.97 -34.91 11.96
N ASP A 2 3.21 -35.15 10.67
CA ASP A 2 4.49 -35.62 10.14
C ASP A 2 5.46 -34.43 10.01
N ASP A 3 6.57 -34.44 10.76
CA ASP A 3 7.60 -33.39 10.80
C ASP A 3 8.21 -33.09 9.43
N THR A 4 8.11 -34.06 8.51
CA THR A 4 8.55 -33.98 7.13
C THR A 4 7.78 -32.93 6.31
N ASP A 5 6.51 -32.70 6.65
CA ASP A 5 5.64 -31.74 5.96
C ASP A 5 5.92 -30.30 6.42
N GLY A 6 6.24 -30.13 7.70
CA GLY A 6 6.74 -28.88 8.27
C GLY A 6 8.03 -28.44 7.59
N MET A 7 9.02 -29.34 7.48
CA MET A 7 10.31 -29.02 6.88
C MET A 7 10.21 -28.67 5.39
N LYS A 8 9.37 -29.38 4.63
CA LYS A 8 9.07 -29.02 3.23
C LYS A 8 8.44 -27.64 3.11
N LYS A 9 7.51 -27.28 3.99
CA LYS A 9 6.89 -25.95 4.01
C LYS A 9 7.89 -24.84 4.32
N TYR A 10 8.81 -25.07 5.26
CA TYR A 10 9.90 -24.12 5.55
C TYR A 10 10.85 -23.94 4.38
N MET A 11 11.27 -25.03 3.71
CA MET A 11 12.15 -24.93 2.54
C MET A 11 11.46 -24.26 1.35
N VAL A 12 10.17 -24.52 1.12
CA VAL A 12 9.39 -23.86 0.06
C VAL A 12 9.31 -22.35 0.29
N ASN A 13 9.10 -21.90 1.54
CA ASN A 13 9.08 -20.48 1.86
C ASN A 13 10.49 -19.85 1.80
N PHE A 14 11.54 -20.58 2.13
CA PHE A 14 12.93 -20.09 2.07
C PHE A 14 13.45 -19.95 0.63
N ILE A 15 12.97 -20.79 -0.30
CA ILE A 15 13.35 -20.77 -1.72
C ILE A 15 12.50 -19.77 -2.53
N LYS A 16 11.37 -19.32 -1.98
CA LYS A 16 10.56 -18.26 -2.60
C LYS A 16 11.33 -16.94 -2.55
N ASN A 17 11.81 -16.54 -3.71
CA ASN A 17 12.32 -15.20 -3.92
C ASN A 17 11.11 -14.24 -3.89
N ASP A 18 10.88 -13.61 -2.73
CA ASP A 18 9.77 -12.67 -2.49
C ASP A 18 9.66 -11.54 -3.54
N GLY A 19 10.73 -11.32 -4.31
CA GLY A 19 10.74 -10.37 -5.42
C GLY A 19 9.91 -10.78 -6.65
N LYS A 20 9.60 -12.07 -6.84
CA LYS A 20 8.84 -12.55 -8.02
C LYS A 20 7.33 -12.71 -7.79
N ASP A 21 6.91 -13.02 -6.55
CA ASP A 21 5.48 -13.19 -6.21
C ASP A 21 4.80 -11.87 -5.83
N ARG A 22 5.58 -10.82 -5.51
CA ARG A 22 5.12 -9.44 -5.58
C ARG A 22 4.99 -9.03 -7.05
N SER A 23 4.04 -9.66 -7.75
CA SER A 23 3.43 -9.02 -8.91
C SER A 23 3.16 -7.57 -8.51
N ALA A 24 3.56 -6.61 -9.35
CA ALA A 24 3.29 -5.20 -9.13
C ALA A 24 1.77 -4.98 -9.27
N GLY A 25 1.00 -5.56 -8.36
CA GLY A 25 -0.41 -5.36 -8.22
C GLY A 25 -0.57 -3.90 -7.86
N GLN A 26 -1.44 -3.22 -8.61
CA GLN A 26 -1.88 -1.85 -8.36
C GLN A 26 -2.55 -1.66 -6.99
N LYS A 27 -2.57 -2.71 -6.15
CA LYS A 27 -3.23 -2.73 -4.85
C LYS A 27 -2.23 -2.23 -3.80
N ILE A 28 -2.70 -1.28 -3.01
CA ILE A 28 -1.99 -0.75 -1.85
C ILE A 28 -2.14 -1.73 -0.68
N ASP A 29 -1.10 -1.82 0.13
CA ASP A 29 -1.07 -2.74 1.28
C ASP A 29 -2.08 -2.35 2.36
N ILE A 30 -2.15 -1.05 2.71
CA ILE A 30 -2.99 -0.55 3.80
C ILE A 30 -3.70 0.75 3.41
N ILE A 31 -5.00 0.83 3.73
CA ILE A 31 -5.81 2.05 3.62
C ILE A 31 -6.36 2.37 5.01
N TRP A 32 -6.18 3.60 5.48
CA TRP A 32 -6.77 4.09 6.72
C TRP A 32 -8.01 4.93 6.45
N SER A 33 -9.09 4.60 7.16
CA SER A 33 -10.34 5.33 7.13
C SER A 33 -10.76 5.79 8.53
N ILE A 34 -11.48 6.91 8.59
CA ILE A 34 -12.09 7.42 9.82
C ILE A 34 -13.55 7.02 9.85
N LYS A 35 -13.96 6.33 10.92
CA LYS A 35 -15.37 6.23 11.30
C LYS A 35 -15.78 7.48 12.09
N PRO A 36 -16.95 8.10 11.83
CA PRO A 36 -18.14 7.54 11.19
C PRO A 36 -18.31 7.83 9.68
N THR A 37 -17.41 8.58 9.04
CA THR A 37 -17.60 9.03 7.64
C THR A 37 -17.17 8.00 6.60
N ASP A 38 -16.53 6.90 7.05
CA ASP A 38 -15.81 5.91 6.26
C ASP A 38 -14.88 6.59 5.23
N LEU A 39 -14.29 7.73 5.64
CA LEU A 39 -13.46 8.54 4.77
C LEU A 39 -12.02 8.02 4.80
N GLU A 40 -11.54 7.55 3.65
CA GLU A 40 -10.14 7.20 3.43
C GLU A 40 -9.30 8.49 3.49
N PHE A 41 -8.30 8.56 4.38
CA PHE A 41 -7.48 9.77 4.55
C PHE A 41 -5.97 9.51 4.40
N SER A 42 -5.55 8.26 4.49
CA SER A 42 -4.15 7.90 4.38
C SER A 42 -3.99 6.48 3.85
N ILE A 43 -2.83 6.23 3.24
CA ILE A 43 -2.45 4.95 2.66
C ILE A 43 -1.04 4.59 3.10
N CYS A 44 -0.72 3.30 3.15
CA CYS A 44 0.61 2.81 3.43
C CYS A 44 0.99 1.69 2.46
N GLU A 45 2.21 1.79 1.95
CA GLU A 45 2.87 0.76 1.16
C GLU A 45 4.07 0.20 1.95
N VAL A 46 4.16 -1.13 2.01
CA VAL A 46 5.21 -1.88 2.68
C VAL A 46 6.06 -2.58 1.64
N SER A 47 7.27 -2.07 1.42
CA SER A 47 8.20 -2.59 0.43
C SER A 47 8.93 -3.84 0.90
N GLY A 48 9.61 -4.49 -0.05
CA GLY A 48 10.47 -5.64 0.22
C GLY A 48 11.76 -5.28 0.96
N PRO A 49 12.50 -6.31 1.42
CA PRO A 49 13.62 -6.16 2.34
C PRO A 49 14.68 -5.19 1.80
N PRO A 50 15.31 -4.39 2.68
CA PRO A 50 16.21 -3.29 2.31
C PRO A 50 17.50 -3.73 1.59
N ASN A 51 17.74 -5.04 1.51
CA ASN A 51 19.00 -5.62 1.02
C ASN A 51 18.97 -6.04 -0.45
N GLN A 52 18.03 -5.54 -1.26
CA GLN A 52 18.02 -5.70 -2.71
C GLN A 52 18.57 -4.44 -3.39
N HIS A 53 19.61 -4.59 -4.21
CA HIS A 53 20.28 -3.50 -4.96
C HIS A 53 19.40 -2.82 -6.04
N SER A 54 18.13 -3.20 -6.15
CA SER A 54 17.18 -2.64 -7.12
C SER A 54 16.45 -1.44 -6.51
N HIS A 55 16.98 -0.24 -6.74
CA HIS A 55 16.33 1.02 -6.34
C HIS A 55 15.04 1.32 -7.13
N THR A 56 14.74 0.55 -8.18
CA THR A 56 13.52 0.73 -9.00
C THR A 56 12.25 0.49 -8.20
N HIS A 57 12.28 -0.38 -7.17
CA HIS A 57 11.13 -0.62 -6.30
C HIS A 57 10.73 0.64 -5.50
N PHE A 58 11.70 1.36 -4.95
CA PHE A 58 11.44 2.59 -4.17
C PHE A 58 10.66 3.65 -4.96
N PHE A 59 11.08 3.92 -6.20
CA PHE A 59 10.43 4.91 -7.04
C PHE A 59 9.03 4.46 -7.48
N ASN A 60 8.88 3.18 -7.81
CA ASN A 60 7.59 2.62 -8.20
C ASN A 60 6.57 2.66 -7.05
N ASP A 61 7.01 2.40 -5.82
CA ASP A 61 6.16 2.39 -4.63
C ASP A 61 5.71 3.82 -4.27
N LYS A 62 6.62 4.80 -4.37
CA LYS A 62 6.25 6.23 -4.27
C LYS A 62 5.25 6.66 -5.34
N LEU A 63 5.43 6.22 -6.58
CA LEU A 63 4.48 6.50 -7.67
C LEU A 63 3.12 5.83 -7.43
N LYS A 64 3.11 4.62 -6.86
CA LYS A 64 1.89 3.91 -6.47
C LYS A 64 1.14 4.70 -5.39
N ILE A 65 1.84 5.13 -4.34
CA ILE A 65 1.30 5.98 -3.27
C ILE A 65 0.68 7.26 -3.88
N ALA A 66 1.44 8.00 -4.70
CA ALA A 66 0.95 9.25 -5.29
C ALA A 66 -0.31 9.06 -6.14
N LYS A 67 -0.36 8.02 -6.99
CA LYS A 67 -1.53 7.70 -7.82
C LYS A 67 -2.77 7.43 -6.96
N MET A 68 -2.61 6.72 -5.87
CA MET A 68 -3.73 6.35 -5.01
C MET A 68 -4.19 7.49 -4.11
N LEU A 69 -3.28 8.34 -3.60
CA LEU A 69 -3.67 9.60 -2.94
C LEU A 69 -4.54 10.46 -3.85
N LYS A 70 -4.20 10.55 -5.15
CA LYS A 70 -5.00 11.28 -6.13
C LYS A 70 -6.40 10.66 -6.30
N VAL A 71 -6.52 9.33 -6.32
CA VAL A 71 -7.81 8.64 -6.39
C VAL A 71 -8.67 8.96 -5.17
N ILE A 72 -8.09 8.88 -3.96
CA ILE A 72 -8.77 9.20 -2.71
C ILE A 72 -9.23 10.66 -2.72
N PHE A 73 -8.35 11.60 -3.05
CA PHE A 73 -8.67 13.03 -3.11
C PHE A 73 -9.85 13.31 -4.05
N ASN A 74 -9.86 12.72 -5.25
CA ASN A 74 -10.96 12.87 -6.20
C ASN A 74 -12.27 12.27 -5.66
N ARG A 75 -12.22 11.15 -4.93
CA ARG A 75 -13.40 10.58 -4.27
C ARG A 75 -13.95 11.51 -3.20
N ILE A 76 -13.09 12.14 -2.41
CA ILE A 76 -13.48 13.10 -1.37
C ILE A 76 -14.15 14.32 -2.01
N ILE A 77 -13.53 14.92 -3.03
CA ILE A 77 -14.12 16.04 -3.80
C ILE A 77 -15.48 15.66 -4.35
N ARG A 78 -15.63 14.47 -4.95
CA ARG A 78 -16.92 14.05 -5.53
C ARG A 78 -18.00 13.87 -4.48
N LYS A 79 -17.66 13.37 -3.29
CA LYS A 79 -18.61 13.10 -2.21
C LYS A 79 -19.02 14.38 -1.46
N TYR A 80 -18.10 15.34 -1.31
CA TYR A 80 -18.27 16.50 -0.43
C TYR A 80 -18.20 17.87 -1.12
N GLY A 81 -17.85 17.93 -2.40
CA GLY A 81 -17.64 19.18 -3.14
C GLY A 81 -18.90 20.04 -3.30
N SER A 82 -20.09 19.44 -3.28
CA SER A 82 -21.37 20.16 -3.30
C SER A 82 -21.83 20.64 -1.92
N VAL A 83 -21.17 20.22 -0.84
CA VAL A 83 -21.59 20.47 0.55
C VAL A 83 -20.99 21.77 1.11
N GLY A 84 -20.26 22.54 0.29
CA GLY A 84 -19.64 23.80 0.72
C GLY A 84 -18.50 23.62 1.74
N ILE A 85 -17.97 22.40 1.88
CA ILE A 85 -16.89 22.09 2.80
C ILE A 85 -15.58 22.68 2.26
N ASN A 86 -14.81 23.35 3.11
CA ASN A 86 -13.53 23.92 2.73
C ASN A 86 -12.44 22.84 2.61
N LEU A 87 -12.31 22.28 1.41
CA LEU A 87 -11.31 21.25 1.08
C LEU A 87 -9.88 21.80 0.96
N THR A 88 -9.64 23.11 1.02
CA THR A 88 -8.27 23.67 0.96
C THR A 88 -7.41 23.30 2.17
N SER A 89 -8.04 22.92 3.28
CA SER A 89 -7.37 22.44 4.49
C SER A 89 -7.07 20.93 4.47
N LEU A 90 -7.61 20.19 3.50
CA LEU A 90 -7.48 18.74 3.42
C LEU A 90 -6.04 18.34 3.08
N LYS A 91 -5.44 17.53 3.94
CA LYS A 91 -4.12 16.90 3.72
C LYS A 91 -4.29 15.39 3.75
N LEU A 92 -3.73 14.72 2.74
CA LEU A 92 -3.64 13.26 2.69
C LEU A 92 -2.18 12.85 2.84
N TYR A 93 -1.95 11.73 3.53
CA TYR A 93 -0.61 11.24 3.83
C TYR A 93 -0.39 9.85 3.24
N GLY A 94 0.76 9.67 2.61
CA GLY A 94 1.25 8.37 2.18
C GLY A 94 2.42 7.94 3.04
N LEU A 95 2.32 6.77 3.68
CA LEU A 95 3.42 6.17 4.42
C LEU A 95 4.11 5.12 3.56
N HIS A 96 5.43 5.14 3.55
CA HIS A 96 6.26 4.15 2.89
C HIS A 96 7.13 3.48 3.94
N VAL A 97 6.93 2.19 4.17
CA VAL A 97 7.67 1.39 5.14
C VAL A 97 8.54 0.37 4.41
N TYR A 98 9.75 0.17 4.93
CA TYR A 98 10.70 -0.86 4.50
C TYR A 98 10.85 -1.95 5.55
#